data_AF-A0A1M7QX72-F1
#
_entry.id   AF-A0A1M7QX72-F1
#
_cell.length_a   1.000
_cell.length_b   1.000
_cell.length_c   1.000
_cell.angle_alpha   90.00
_cell.angle_beta   90.00
_cell.angle_gamma   90.00
#
_symmetry.space_group_name_H-M   'P 1'
#
loop_
_entity.id
_entity.type
_entity.pdbx_description
1 polymer ?
#
loop_
_entity_poly.entity_id
_entity_poly.type
_entity_poly.pdbx_seq_one_letter_code
_entity_poly.pdbx_strand_id
1 'polypeptide(L)'
;MKIPTLKIGRRLLLAFGIQILFLAAIAGYALNRMQVLERHVTEIAAVNQREFASASEMRNEVSERFLLVEQMATQRLPLHEQDQPSALDVADQRYLNSEAALRDSFSQSGSTSPEELLALNQAAQLHDDVSRMTAVLLQQLRGGDVASARTLQQEQLFPLLRRWRDVLLRLERIQLDQNAEVVDHTSRLVAQAHWTMLVVAAFALLVSASLAWSITSSITRPLNHLLKSIAGQASEMPAAVQPQFD
;
A
#
# COMPACT_ATOMS: atom_id res chain seq x y z
N MET A 1 29.97 54.70 14.90
CA MET A 1 28.62 54.09 14.78
C MET A 1 28.50 52.98 15.81
N LYS A 2 27.59 53.10 16.79
CA LYS A 2 27.35 52.10 17.84
C LYS A 2 26.42 51.02 17.30
N ILE A 3 26.91 49.79 17.18
CA ILE A 3 26.10 48.64 16.75
C ILE A 3 25.29 48.19 17.98
N PRO A 4 23.95 48.17 17.93
CA PRO A 4 23.12 47.83 19.09
C PRO A 4 23.37 46.38 19.52
N THR A 5 23.86 46.20 20.74
CA THR A 5 24.06 44.91 21.39
C THR A 5 22.70 44.30 21.74
N LEU A 6 22.11 43.55 20.82
CA LEU A 6 21.11 42.55 21.18
C LEU A 6 21.71 41.67 22.29
N LYS A 7 21.09 41.66 23.48
CA LYS A 7 21.50 40.85 24.63
C LYS A 7 21.83 39.44 24.13
N ILE A 8 23.03 38.96 24.41
CA ILE A 8 23.61 37.69 23.90
C ILE A 8 22.61 36.52 23.98
N GLY A 9 21.79 36.47 25.03
CA GLY A 9 20.73 35.47 25.19
C GLY A 9 19.66 35.46 24.08
N ARG A 10 19.29 36.62 23.51
CA ARG A 10 18.30 36.70 22.42
C ARG A 10 18.84 36.10 21.12
N ARG A 11 20.15 36.22 20.86
CA ARG A 11 20.81 35.63 19.68
C ARG A 11 20.95 34.11 19.83
N LEU A 12 21.28 33.64 21.03
CA LEU A 12 21.37 32.21 21.33
C LEU A 12 19.99 31.53 21.22
N LEU A 13 18.95 32.16 21.76
CA LEU A 13 17.58 31.66 21.70
C LEU A 13 17.03 31.62 20.27
N LEU A 14 17.41 32.58 19.41
CA LEU A 14 17.02 32.60 17.99
C LEU A 14 17.66 31.45 17.20
N ALA A 15 18.91 31.11 17.50
CA ALA A 15 19.61 29.99 16.86
C ALA A 15 19.02 28.63 17.25
N PHE A 16 18.82 28.41 18.55
CA PHE A 16 18.17 27.18 19.04
C PHE A 16 16.70 27.09 18.61
N GLY A 17 15.97 28.22 18.56
CA GLY A 17 14.60 28.26 18.08
C GLY A 17 14.47 27.87 16.61
N ILE A 18 15.36 28.37 15.75
CA ILE A 18 15.43 27.96 14.34
C ILE A 18 15.77 26.48 14.20
N GLN A 19 16.70 25.96 15.02
CA GLN A 19 17.05 24.54 15.02
C GLN A 19 15.84 23.65 15.35
N ILE A 20 15.10 24.00 16.41
CA ILE A 20 13.89 23.27 16.84
C ILE A 20 12.80 23.37 15.78
N LEU A 21 12.62 24.54 15.14
CA LEU A 21 11.65 24.73 14.07
C LEU A 21 11.95 23.83 12.87
N PHE A 22 13.22 23.74 12.45
CA PHE A 22 13.63 22.83 11.37
C PHE A 22 13.41 21.37 11.76
N LEU A 23 13.75 20.99 12.99
CA LEU A 23 13.52 19.63 13.48
C LEU A 23 12.02 19.27 13.45
N ALA A 24 11.16 20.18 13.92
CA ALA A 24 9.72 20.02 13.91
C ALA A 24 9.15 19.93 12.48
N ALA A 25 9.66 20.76 11.55
CA ALA A 25 9.24 20.72 10.15
C ALA A 25 9.63 19.39 9.47
N ILE A 26 10.84 18.90 9.71
CA ILE A 26 11.30 17.60 9.19
C ILE A 26 10.47 16.46 9.79
N ALA A 27 10.23 16.47 11.10
CA ALA A 27 9.40 15.47 11.78
C ALA A 27 7.95 15.49 11.25
N GLY A 28 7.35 16.67 11.09
CA GLY A 28 6.01 16.81 10.53
C GLY A 28 5.91 16.32 9.08
N TYR A 29 6.91 16.64 8.25
CA TYR A 29 7.00 16.13 6.88
C TYR A 29 7.14 14.61 6.84
N ALA A 30 8.02 14.05 7.69
CA ALA A 30 8.21 12.61 7.79
C ALA A 30 6.91 11.90 8.20
N LEU A 31 6.21 12.40 9.22
CA LEU A 31 4.93 11.85 9.67
C LEU A 31 3.85 11.90 8.58
N ASN A 32 3.74 13.03 7.86
CA ASN A 32 2.77 13.16 6.77
C ASN A 32 3.05 12.17 5.63
N ARG A 33 4.32 11.98 5.27
CA ARG A 33 4.72 11.01 4.23
C ARG A 33 4.51 9.56 4.69
N MET A 34 4.73 9.27 5.96
CA MET A 34 4.49 7.94 6.53
C MET A 34 3.00 7.56 6.47
N GLN A 35 2.08 8.51 6.71
CA GLN A 35 0.63 8.30 6.56
C GLN A 35 0.19 8.06 5.10
N VAL A 36 0.89 8.64 4.12
CA VAL A 36 0.62 8.38 2.70
C VAL A 36 1.11 6.98 2.31
N LEU A 37 2.30 6.61 2.80
CA LEU A 37 2.87 5.29 2.53
C LEU A 37 2.04 4.17 3.19
N GLU A 38 1.57 4.37 4.42
CA GLU A 38 0.74 3.40 5.15
C GLU A 38 -0.59 3.12 4.44
N ARG A 39 -1.24 4.17 3.91
CA ARG A 39 -2.46 4.03 3.10
C ARG A 39 -2.22 3.23 1.83
N HIS A 40 -1.15 3.54 1.09
CA HIS A 40 -0.80 2.78 -0.11
C HIS A 40 -0.42 1.33 0.19
N VAL A 41 0.32 1.06 1.27
CA VAL A 41 0.67 -0.32 1.64
C VAL A 41 -0.57 -1.12 2.03
N THR A 42 -1.54 -0.52 2.72
CA THR A 42 -2.77 -1.21 3.12
C THR A 42 -3.68 -1.48 1.93
N GLU A 43 -3.81 -0.53 1.00
CA GLU A 43 -4.56 -0.69 -0.25
C GLU A 43 -3.93 -1.78 -1.14
N ILE A 44 -2.61 -1.72 -1.39
CA ILE A 44 -1.87 -2.69 -2.20
C ILE A 44 -1.88 -4.08 -1.59
N ALA A 45 -1.56 -4.20 -0.30
CA ALA A 45 -1.24 -5.50 0.29
C ALA A 45 -2.48 -6.22 0.83
N ALA A 46 -3.51 -5.49 1.28
CA ALA A 46 -4.67 -6.11 1.93
C ALA A 46 -5.91 -6.15 1.04
N VAL A 47 -6.20 -5.11 0.24
CA VAL A 47 -7.41 -5.07 -0.60
C VAL A 47 -7.17 -5.84 -1.89
N ASN A 48 -6.17 -5.46 -2.68
CA ASN A 48 -5.90 -6.10 -3.98
C ASN A 48 -5.57 -7.59 -3.83
N GLN A 49 -4.88 -7.97 -2.74
CA GLN A 49 -4.59 -9.39 -2.46
C GLN A 49 -5.85 -10.19 -2.14
N ARG A 50 -6.82 -9.59 -1.43
CA ARG A 50 -8.12 -10.24 -1.16
C ARG A 50 -8.94 -10.38 -2.43
N GLU A 51 -8.98 -9.33 -3.25
CA GLU A 51 -9.71 -9.36 -4.51
C GLU A 51 -9.15 -10.41 -5.47
N PHE A 52 -7.82 -10.46 -5.62
CA PHE A 52 -7.14 -11.50 -6.40
C PHE A 52 -7.42 -12.90 -5.85
N ALA A 53 -7.36 -13.08 -4.53
CA ALA A 53 -7.65 -14.36 -3.90
C ALA A 53 -9.10 -14.81 -4.16
N SER A 54 -10.08 -13.91 -4.04
CA SER A 54 -11.49 -14.20 -4.35
C SER A 54 -11.69 -14.55 -5.82
N ALA A 55 -11.09 -13.80 -6.75
CA ALA A 55 -11.17 -14.10 -8.18
C ALA A 55 -10.52 -15.46 -8.53
N SER A 56 -9.38 -15.76 -7.91
CA SER A 56 -8.71 -17.06 -8.05
C SER A 56 -9.53 -18.21 -7.49
N GLU A 57 -10.18 -18.02 -6.35
CA GLU A 57 -11.06 -19.03 -5.76
C GLU A 57 -12.25 -19.30 -6.68
N MET A 58 -12.90 -18.24 -7.19
CA MET A 58 -13.95 -18.36 -8.20
C MET A 58 -13.49 -19.20 -9.40
N ARG A 59 -12.29 -18.94 -9.93
CA ARG A 59 -11.75 -19.72 -11.06
C ARG A 59 -11.48 -21.18 -10.71
N ASN A 60 -10.99 -21.45 -9.50
CA ASN A 60 -10.78 -22.81 -9.02
C ASN A 60 -12.11 -23.57 -8.97
N GLU A 61 -13.18 -22.96 -8.45
CA GLU A 61 -14.51 -23.56 -8.40
C GLU A 61 -15.10 -23.83 -9.80
N VAL A 62 -14.86 -22.95 -10.79
CA VAL A 62 -15.21 -23.24 -12.20
C VAL A 62 -14.44 -24.44 -12.75
N SER A 63 -13.18 -24.59 -12.35
CA SER A 63 -12.34 -25.72 -12.78
C SER A 63 -12.78 -27.02 -12.13
N GLU A 64 -13.17 -26.99 -10.85
CA GLU A 64 -13.77 -28.14 -10.15
C GLU A 64 -15.09 -28.55 -10.81
N ARG A 65 -15.96 -27.59 -11.13
CA ARG A 65 -17.21 -27.83 -11.87
C ARG A 65 -16.97 -28.50 -13.21
N PHE A 66 -15.92 -28.12 -13.94
CA PHE A 66 -15.57 -28.77 -15.20
C PHE A 66 -15.33 -30.28 -14.99
N LEU A 67 -14.57 -30.65 -13.96
CA LEU A 67 -14.29 -32.04 -13.61
C LEU A 67 -15.54 -32.79 -13.16
N LEU A 68 -16.38 -32.17 -12.32
CA LEU A 68 -17.63 -32.76 -11.85
C LEU A 68 -18.60 -33.03 -13.00
N VAL A 69 -18.77 -32.06 -13.91
CA VAL A 69 -19.57 -32.21 -15.12
C VAL A 69 -19.03 -33.35 -15.99
N GLU A 70 -17.72 -33.42 -16.20
CA GLU A 70 -17.06 -34.52 -16.94
C GLU A 70 -17.37 -35.90 -16.33
N GLN A 71 -17.27 -36.02 -15.00
CA GLN A 71 -17.53 -37.26 -14.26
C GLN A 71 -19.00 -37.70 -14.33
N MET A 72 -19.96 -36.77 -14.40
CA MET A 72 -21.38 -37.08 -14.52
C MET A 72 -21.72 -37.81 -15.84
N ALA A 73 -21.15 -37.37 -16.96
CA ALA A 73 -21.40 -37.99 -18.27
C ALA A 73 -20.75 -39.37 -18.46
N THR A 74 -19.81 -39.72 -17.58
CA THR A 74 -19.19 -41.04 -17.51
C THR A 74 -19.84 -41.96 -16.47
N GLN A 75 -20.95 -41.54 -15.85
CA GLN A 75 -21.66 -42.25 -14.77
C GLN A 75 -20.75 -42.58 -13.56
N ARG A 76 -19.64 -41.87 -13.40
CA ARG A 76 -18.71 -42.06 -12.29
C ARG A 76 -19.12 -41.30 -11.03
N LEU A 77 -20.10 -40.40 -11.14
CA LEU A 77 -20.66 -39.64 -10.04
C LEU A 77 -22.13 -40.06 -9.82
N PRO A 78 -22.54 -40.43 -8.59
CA PRO A 78 -23.95 -40.67 -8.30
C PRO A 78 -24.77 -39.38 -8.46
N LEU A 79 -25.96 -39.48 -9.08
CA LEU A 79 -26.80 -38.33 -9.47
C LEU A 79 -27.57 -37.65 -8.31
N HIS A 80 -27.31 -38.07 -7.07
CA HIS A 80 -27.64 -37.50 -5.74
C HIS A 80 -27.85 -38.67 -4.76
N GLU A 81 -27.34 -38.55 -3.53
CA GLU A 81 -27.90 -39.26 -2.36
C GLU A 81 -28.93 -38.32 -1.72
N GLN A 82 -30.11 -38.82 -1.37
CA GLN A 82 -31.30 -38.00 -1.07
C GLN A 82 -31.14 -36.97 0.08
N ASP A 83 -30.09 -37.07 0.89
CA ASP A 83 -29.88 -36.26 2.10
C ASP A 83 -28.56 -35.48 2.14
N GLN A 84 -27.75 -35.47 1.06
CA GLN A 84 -26.49 -34.70 1.01
C GLN A 84 -26.44 -33.73 -0.18
N PRO A 85 -25.93 -32.49 0.03
CA PRO A 85 -25.68 -31.58 -1.07
C PRO A 85 -24.70 -32.22 -2.05
N SER A 86 -24.98 -32.11 -3.34
CA SER A 86 -24.08 -32.65 -4.34
C SER A 86 -22.77 -31.87 -4.35
N ALA A 87 -21.69 -32.49 -4.85
CA ALA A 87 -20.42 -31.79 -5.03
C ALA A 87 -20.55 -30.52 -5.89
N LEU A 88 -21.51 -30.49 -6.83
CA LEU A 88 -21.82 -29.30 -7.61
C LEU A 88 -22.43 -28.17 -6.77
N ASP A 89 -23.31 -28.50 -5.82
CA ASP A 89 -23.94 -27.51 -4.95
C ASP A 89 -22.92 -26.90 -3.99
N VAL A 90 -22.00 -27.73 -3.48
CA VAL A 90 -20.88 -27.25 -2.66
C VAL A 90 -19.98 -26.30 -3.44
N ALA A 91 -19.61 -26.67 -4.67
CA ALA A 91 -18.82 -25.80 -5.55
C ALA A 91 -19.58 -24.51 -5.94
N ASP A 92 -20.91 -24.59 -6.11
CA ASP A 92 -21.75 -23.41 -6.33
C ASP A 92 -21.67 -22.43 -5.17
N GLN A 93 -21.86 -22.94 -3.95
CA GLN A 93 -21.91 -22.11 -2.77
C GLN A 93 -20.55 -21.44 -2.52
N ARG A 94 -19.44 -22.15 -2.76
CA ARG A 94 -18.09 -21.57 -2.65
C ARG A 94 -17.84 -20.49 -3.69
N TYR A 95 -18.30 -20.71 -4.94
CA TYR A 95 -18.24 -19.67 -5.98
C TYR A 95 -19.03 -18.43 -5.55
N LEU A 96 -20.28 -18.59 -5.13
CA LEU A 96 -21.16 -17.47 -4.73
C LEU A 96 -20.61 -16.71 -3.52
N ASN A 97 -20.05 -17.42 -2.54
CA ASN A 97 -19.41 -16.79 -1.38
C ASN A 97 -18.19 -15.96 -1.81
N SER A 98 -17.39 -16.46 -2.74
CA SER A 98 -16.20 -15.76 -3.26
C SER A 98 -16.59 -14.55 -4.11
N GLU A 99 -17.64 -14.68 -4.92
CA GLU A 99 -18.21 -13.58 -5.70
C GLU A 99 -18.77 -12.48 -4.80
N ALA A 100 -19.48 -12.83 -3.73
CA ALA A 100 -19.98 -11.88 -2.74
C ALA A 100 -18.83 -11.14 -2.04
N ALA A 101 -17.81 -11.87 -1.58
CA ALA A 101 -16.63 -11.27 -0.97
C ALA A 101 -15.90 -10.30 -1.93
N LEU A 102 -15.83 -10.64 -3.22
CA LEU A 102 -15.25 -9.78 -4.23
C LEU A 102 -16.09 -8.52 -4.48
N ARG A 103 -17.43 -8.66 -4.58
CA ARG A 103 -18.36 -7.52 -4.69
C ARG A 103 -18.27 -6.59 -3.49
N ASP A 104 -18.19 -7.14 -2.29
CA ASP A 104 -18.04 -6.38 -1.06
C ASP A 104 -16.73 -5.60 -1.07
N SER A 105 -15.63 -6.22 -1.50
CA SER A 105 -14.33 -5.57 -1.66
C SER A 105 -14.40 -4.40 -2.66
N PHE A 106 -15.03 -4.62 -3.83
CA PHE A 106 -15.24 -3.59 -4.84
C PHE A 106 -16.12 -2.42 -4.38
N SER A 107 -17.07 -2.67 -3.46
CA SER A 107 -17.93 -1.63 -2.91
C SER A 107 -17.23 -0.77 -1.85
N GLN A 108 -16.26 -1.35 -1.14
CA GLN A 108 -15.47 -0.70 -0.10
C GLN A 108 -14.24 0.00 -0.70
N SER A 109 -13.74 -0.52 -1.81
CA SER A 109 -12.62 0.05 -2.56
C SER A 109 -13.09 1.27 -3.37
N GLY A 110 -12.38 2.39 -3.20
CA GLY A 110 -12.56 3.57 -4.04
C GLY A 110 -11.88 3.47 -5.41
N SER A 111 -11.14 2.38 -5.66
CA SER A 111 -10.29 2.21 -6.84
C SER A 111 -10.81 1.19 -7.85
N THR A 112 -12.00 0.62 -7.65
CA THR A 112 -12.59 -0.37 -8.57
C THR A 112 -12.73 0.19 -9.98
N SER A 113 -12.11 -0.46 -10.95
CA SER A 113 -12.16 -0.06 -12.35
C SER A 113 -13.46 -0.52 -13.04
N PRO A 114 -13.90 0.18 -14.11
CA PRO A 114 -15.03 -0.26 -14.93
C PRO A 114 -14.82 -1.63 -15.57
N GLU A 115 -13.57 -1.99 -15.87
CA GLU A 115 -13.24 -3.28 -16.50
C GLU A 115 -13.44 -4.46 -15.54
N GLU A 116 -13.11 -4.28 -14.26
CA GLU A 116 -13.37 -5.28 -13.21
C GLU A 116 -14.85 -5.52 -13.00
N LEU A 117 -15.64 -4.45 -12.91
CA LEU A 117 -17.09 -4.55 -12.79
C LEU A 117 -17.71 -5.23 -14.01
N LEU A 118 -17.22 -4.92 -15.21
CA LEU A 118 -17.69 -5.57 -16.43
C LEU A 118 -17.37 -7.07 -16.42
N ALA A 119 -16.13 -7.44 -16.09
CA ALA A 119 -15.71 -8.85 -16.04
C ALA A 119 -16.49 -9.63 -14.97
N LEU A 120 -16.70 -9.04 -13.79
CA LEU A 120 -17.48 -9.65 -12.70
C LEU A 120 -18.95 -9.86 -13.09
N ASN A 121 -19.57 -8.85 -13.71
CA ASN A 121 -20.95 -9.00 -14.19
C ASN A 121 -21.07 -10.03 -15.32
N GLN A 122 -20.06 -10.11 -16.21
CA GLN A 122 -20.02 -11.14 -17.24
C GLN A 122 -19.84 -12.54 -16.63
N ALA A 123 -19.03 -12.68 -15.57
CA ALA A 123 -18.89 -13.93 -14.84
C ALA A 123 -20.20 -14.36 -14.18
N ALA A 124 -20.95 -13.44 -13.57
CA ALA A 124 -22.27 -13.71 -12.98
C ALA A 124 -23.28 -14.18 -14.04
N GLN A 125 -23.30 -13.56 -15.23
CA GLN A 125 -24.17 -14.01 -16.33
C GLN A 125 -23.81 -15.42 -16.81
N LEU A 126 -22.51 -15.72 -16.91
CA LEU A 126 -22.04 -17.05 -17.31
C LEU A 126 -22.32 -18.10 -16.23
N HIS A 127 -22.24 -17.73 -14.95
CA HIS A 127 -22.67 -18.59 -13.84
C HIS A 127 -24.14 -18.99 -13.98
N ASP A 128 -25.03 -18.02 -14.25
CA ASP A 128 -26.45 -18.25 -14.46
C ASP A 128 -26.72 -19.18 -15.67
N ASP A 129 -26.05 -18.94 -16.79
CA ASP A 129 -26.15 -19.76 -18.02
C ASP A 129 -25.69 -21.19 -17.77
N VAL A 130 -24.53 -21.37 -17.12
CA VAL A 130 -23.98 -22.68 -16.77
C VAL A 130 -24.90 -23.42 -15.81
N SER A 131 -25.45 -22.74 -14.81
CA SER A 131 -26.36 -23.32 -13.82
C SER A 131 -27.65 -23.83 -14.48
N ARG A 132 -28.26 -23.03 -15.36
CA ARG A 132 -29.43 -23.47 -16.16
C ARG A 132 -29.10 -24.69 -17.01
N MET A 133 -27.98 -24.67 -17.73
CA MET A 133 -27.59 -25.75 -18.63
C MET A 133 -27.24 -27.04 -17.85
N THR A 134 -26.64 -26.90 -16.67
CA THR A 134 -26.34 -28.02 -15.77
C THR A 134 -27.61 -28.68 -15.24
N ALA A 135 -28.67 -27.91 -14.95
CA ALA A 135 -29.96 -28.46 -14.57
C ALA A 135 -30.59 -29.31 -15.69
N VAL A 136 -30.48 -28.86 -16.95
CA VAL A 136 -30.94 -29.64 -18.12
C VAL A 136 -30.13 -30.93 -18.28
N LEU A 137 -28.80 -30.85 -18.11
CA LEU A 137 -27.92 -32.04 -18.13
C LEU A 137 -28.36 -33.07 -17.08
N LEU A 138 -28.59 -32.64 -15.84
CA LEU A 138 -29.03 -33.52 -14.75
C LEU A 138 -30.40 -34.15 -15.05
N GLN A 139 -31.33 -33.39 -15.64
CA GLN A 139 -32.63 -33.92 -16.05
C GLN A 139 -32.50 -35.02 -17.10
N GLN A 140 -31.66 -34.81 -18.13
CA GLN A 140 -31.42 -35.82 -19.18
C GLN A 140 -30.76 -37.08 -18.61
N LEU A 141 -29.76 -36.93 -17.73
CA LEU A 141 -29.08 -38.04 -17.08
C LEU A 141 -30.04 -38.85 -16.18
N ARG A 142 -30.90 -38.18 -15.41
CA ARG A 142 -31.93 -38.85 -14.58
C ARG A 142 -33.01 -39.54 -15.42
N GLY A 143 -33.32 -39.00 -16.60
CA GLY A 143 -34.22 -39.60 -17.57
C GLY A 143 -33.61 -40.78 -18.35
N GLY A 144 -32.33 -41.08 -18.15
CA GLY A 144 -31.61 -42.15 -18.87
C GLY A 144 -31.15 -41.78 -20.28
N ASP A 145 -31.36 -40.54 -20.72
CA ASP A 145 -30.93 -40.06 -22.04
C ASP A 145 -29.46 -39.61 -22.03
N VAL A 146 -28.56 -40.59 -21.91
CA VAL A 146 -27.11 -40.37 -21.82
C VAL A 146 -26.54 -39.80 -23.12
N ALA A 147 -27.15 -40.13 -24.27
CA ALA A 147 -26.69 -39.64 -25.57
C ALA A 147 -26.92 -38.13 -25.70
N SER A 148 -28.14 -37.66 -25.43
CA SER A 148 -28.43 -36.22 -25.46
C SER A 148 -27.66 -35.45 -24.39
N ALA A 149 -27.51 -36.04 -23.20
CA ALA A 149 -26.70 -35.46 -22.11
C ALA A 149 -25.25 -35.22 -22.54
N ARG A 150 -24.61 -36.18 -23.23
CA ARG A 150 -23.25 -36.02 -23.75
C ARG A 150 -23.15 -34.95 -24.83
N THR A 151 -24.10 -34.90 -25.75
CA THR A 151 -24.13 -33.86 -26.79
C THR A 151 -24.27 -32.47 -26.18
N LEU A 152 -25.22 -32.29 -25.25
CA LEU A 152 -25.41 -31.02 -24.52
C LEU A 152 -24.16 -30.61 -23.75
N GLN A 153 -23.53 -31.57 -23.07
CA GLN A 153 -22.29 -31.33 -22.35
C GLN A 153 -21.16 -30.82 -23.26
N GLN A 154 -20.94 -31.51 -24.39
CA GLN A 154 -19.82 -31.21 -25.30
C GLN A 154 -20.04 -29.92 -26.11
N GLU A 155 -21.25 -29.74 -26.65
CA GLU A 155 -21.54 -28.66 -27.60
C GLU A 155 -21.96 -27.36 -26.92
N GLN A 156 -22.50 -27.41 -25.70
CA GLN A 156 -23.07 -26.24 -25.04
C GLN A 156 -22.38 -25.95 -23.70
N LEU A 157 -22.33 -26.93 -22.79
CA LEU A 157 -21.87 -26.69 -21.42
C LEU A 157 -20.35 -26.46 -21.32
N PHE A 158 -19.52 -27.30 -21.96
CA PHE A 158 -18.06 -27.11 -21.93
C PHE A 158 -17.60 -25.79 -22.56
N PRO A 159 -18.15 -25.32 -23.69
CA PRO A 159 -17.87 -23.98 -24.19
C PRO A 159 -18.22 -22.86 -23.21
N LEU A 160 -19.37 -22.95 -22.51
CA LEU A 160 -19.75 -21.98 -21.49
C LEU A 160 -18.78 -21.97 -20.30
N LEU A 161 -18.43 -23.15 -19.78
CA LEU A 161 -17.46 -23.29 -18.69
C LEU A 161 -16.08 -22.71 -19.06
N ARG A 162 -15.61 -22.93 -20.29
CA ARG A 162 -14.35 -22.33 -20.77
C ARG A 162 -14.44 -20.81 -20.83
N ARG A 163 -15.52 -20.26 -21.40
CA ARG A 163 -15.74 -18.81 -21.45
C ARG A 163 -15.76 -18.20 -20.05
N TRP A 164 -16.44 -18.84 -19.12
CA TRP A 164 -16.52 -18.38 -17.74
C TRP A 164 -15.15 -18.35 -17.07
N ARG A 165 -14.38 -19.44 -17.20
CA ARG A 165 -12.99 -19.49 -16.72
C ARG A 165 -12.11 -18.42 -17.36
N ASP A 166 -12.26 -18.16 -18.65
CA ASP A 166 -11.45 -17.17 -19.37
C ASP A 166 -11.79 -15.72 -18.95
N VAL A 167 -13.06 -15.45 -18.59
CA VAL A 167 -13.47 -14.17 -17.99
C VAL A 167 -12.85 -14.00 -16.60
N LEU A 168 -12.84 -15.04 -15.77
CA LEU A 168 -12.20 -15.00 -14.45
C LEU A 168 -10.67 -14.85 -14.54
N LEU A 169 -10.03 -15.52 -15.50
CA LEU A 169 -8.60 -15.30 -15.81
C LEU A 169 -8.32 -13.85 -16.21
N ARG A 170 -9.22 -13.22 -16.97
CA ARG A 170 -9.10 -11.80 -17.32
C ARG A 170 -9.23 -10.92 -16.09
N LEU A 171 -10.17 -11.21 -15.20
CA LEU A 171 -10.36 -10.49 -13.94
C LEU A 171 -9.11 -10.58 -13.05
N GLU A 172 -8.55 -11.79 -12.87
CA GLU A 172 -7.27 -11.99 -12.17
C GLU A 172 -6.13 -11.18 -12.79
N ARG A 173 -6.08 -11.09 -14.13
CA ARG A 173 -5.03 -10.36 -14.83
C ARG A 173 -5.16 -8.84 -14.68
N ILE A 174 -6.37 -8.30 -14.74
CA ILE A 174 -6.63 -6.88 -14.44
C ILE A 174 -6.11 -6.56 -13.04
N GLN A 175 -6.39 -7.43 -12.07
CA GLN A 175 -5.94 -7.26 -10.69
C GLN A 175 -4.41 -7.31 -10.54
N LEU A 176 -3.74 -8.22 -11.24
CA LEU A 176 -2.28 -8.28 -11.25
C LEU A 176 -1.65 -7.03 -11.88
N ASP A 177 -2.19 -6.56 -12.99
CA ASP A 177 -1.67 -5.39 -13.72
C ASP A 177 -1.85 -4.12 -12.88
N GLN A 178 -3.00 -3.94 -12.24
CA GLN A 178 -3.23 -2.84 -11.29
C GLN A 178 -2.27 -2.91 -10.10
N ASN A 179 -2.06 -4.09 -9.51
CA ASN A 179 -1.13 -4.26 -8.39
C ASN A 179 0.30 -3.88 -8.80
N ALA A 180 0.75 -4.29 -10.00
CA ALA A 180 2.05 -3.91 -10.54
C ALA A 180 2.19 -2.39 -10.72
N GLU A 181 1.15 -1.71 -11.23
CA GLU A 181 1.15 -0.25 -11.39
C GLU A 181 1.23 0.46 -10.04
N VAL A 182 0.48 0.01 -9.03
CA VAL A 182 0.51 0.64 -7.70
C VAL A 182 1.85 0.40 -7.00
N VAL A 183 2.47 -0.78 -7.15
CA VAL A 183 3.83 -1.05 -6.64
C VAL A 183 4.85 -0.11 -7.27
N ASP A 184 4.84 0.04 -8.61
CA ASP A 184 5.76 0.91 -9.31
C ASP A 184 5.56 2.39 -8.93
N HIS A 185 4.31 2.86 -8.87
CA HIS A 185 3.97 4.22 -8.43
C HIS A 185 4.44 4.48 -6.98
N THR A 186 4.23 3.52 -6.08
CA THR A 186 4.66 3.62 -4.67
C THR A 186 6.18 3.68 -4.56
N SER A 187 6.91 2.88 -5.35
CA SER A 187 8.37 2.91 -5.38
C SER A 187 8.92 4.29 -5.79
N ARG A 188 8.28 4.93 -6.77
CA ARG A 188 8.63 6.29 -7.23
C ARG A 188 8.34 7.34 -6.16
N LEU A 189 7.19 7.25 -5.48
CA LEU A 189 6.85 8.14 -4.36
C LEU A 189 7.85 8.03 -3.20
N VAL A 190 8.28 6.81 -2.86
CA VAL A 190 9.31 6.58 -1.82
C VAL A 190 10.65 7.19 -2.23
N ALA A 191 11.09 6.95 -3.47
CA ALA A 191 12.33 7.53 -3.98
C ALA A 191 12.30 9.07 -3.96
N GLN A 192 11.19 9.68 -4.38
CA GLN A 192 11.01 11.13 -4.34
C GLN A 192 10.98 11.67 -2.90
N ALA A 193 10.32 10.96 -1.97
CA ALA A 193 10.29 11.33 -0.56
C ALA A 193 11.68 11.31 0.07
N HIS A 194 12.48 10.28 -0.22
CA HIS A 194 13.88 10.19 0.21
C HIS A 194 14.70 11.35 -0.33
N TRP A 195 14.56 11.67 -1.62
CA TRP A 195 15.30 12.79 -2.21
C TRP A 195 14.92 14.12 -1.57
N THR A 196 13.63 14.34 -1.37
CA THR A 196 13.14 15.56 -0.72
C THR A 196 13.66 15.68 0.71
N MET A 197 13.66 14.58 1.47
CA MET A 197 14.19 14.55 2.83
C MET A 197 15.69 14.85 2.87
N LEU A 198 16.48 14.30 1.94
CA LEU A 198 17.92 14.59 1.83
C LEU A 198 18.18 16.07 1.52
N VAL A 199 17.44 16.66 0.57
CA VAL A 199 17.59 18.07 0.21
C VAL A 199 17.22 18.98 1.37
N VAL A 200 16.11 18.71 2.05
CA VAL A 200 15.67 19.49 3.22
C VAL A 200 16.66 19.36 4.38
N ALA A 201 17.17 18.14 4.65
CA ALA A 201 18.15 17.90 5.70
C ALA A 201 19.48 18.61 5.39
N ALA A 202 19.98 18.52 4.15
CA ALA A 202 21.19 19.21 3.72
C ALA A 202 21.04 20.73 3.84
N PHE A 203 19.89 21.28 3.42
CA PHE A 203 19.60 22.70 3.57
C PHE A 203 19.56 23.14 5.04
N ALA A 204 18.88 22.36 5.90
CA ALA A 204 18.83 22.63 7.33
C ALA A 204 20.25 22.62 7.94
N LEU A 205 21.09 21.64 7.61
CA LEU A 205 22.48 21.57 8.07
C LEU A 205 23.31 22.79 7.63
N LEU A 206 23.18 23.22 6.37
CA LEU A 206 23.89 24.40 5.84
C LEU A 206 23.47 25.69 6.55
N VAL A 207 22.17 25.85 6.82
CA VAL A 207 21.64 26.99 7.57
C VAL A 207 22.14 26.97 9.01
N SER A 208 22.06 25.82 9.69
CA SER A 208 22.56 25.64 11.06
C SER A 208 24.06 25.90 11.17
N ALA A 209 24.86 25.40 10.23
CA ALA A 209 26.30 25.63 10.19
C ALA A 209 26.64 27.11 9.97
N SER A 210 25.92 27.79 9.06
CA SER A 210 26.10 29.22 8.78
C SER A 210 25.75 30.09 9.99
N LEU A 211 24.66 29.76 10.71
CA LEU A 211 24.28 30.43 11.95
C LEU A 211 25.32 30.18 13.05
N ALA A 212 25.75 28.93 13.23
CA ALA A 212 26.76 28.57 14.22
C ALA A 212 28.07 29.33 13.98
N TRP A 213 28.53 29.41 12.73
CA TRP A 213 29.71 30.17 12.35
C TRP A 213 29.55 31.67 12.63
N SER A 214 28.40 32.25 12.26
CA SER A 214 28.11 33.67 12.47
C SER A 214 28.07 34.04 13.96
N ILE A 215 27.50 33.18 14.80
CA ILE A 215 27.43 33.40 16.25
C ILE A 215 28.80 33.19 16.90
N THR A 216 29.50 32.12 16.53
CA THR A 216 30.84 31.83 17.04
C THR A 216 31.77 32.99 16.75
N SER A 217 31.82 33.46 15.49
CA SER A 217 32.64 34.60 15.09
C SER A 217 32.20 35.93 15.73
N SER A 218 30.90 36.15 15.93
CA SER A 218 30.38 37.37 16.57
C SER A 218 30.64 37.43 18.07
N ILE A 219 30.76 36.29 18.78
CA ILE A 219 30.93 36.25 20.24
C ILE A 219 32.41 36.07 20.61
N THR A 220 33.10 35.11 19.99
CA THR A 220 34.49 34.77 20.37
C THR A 220 35.48 35.88 20.02
N ARG A 221 35.28 36.60 18.90
CA ARG A 221 36.16 37.72 18.49
C ARG A 221 36.17 38.87 19.52
N PRO A 222 35.03 39.45 19.92
CA PRO A 222 35.04 40.51 20.93
C PRO A 222 35.47 40.00 22.33
N LEU A 223 35.18 38.75 22.68
CA LEU A 223 35.64 38.19 23.97
C LEU A 223 37.17 38.08 24.03
N ASN A 224 37.81 37.59 22.95
CA ASN A 224 39.27 37.55 22.84
C ASN A 224 39.90 38.93 22.89
N HIS A 225 39.23 39.94 22.31
CA HIS A 225 39.72 41.31 22.36
C HIS A 225 39.67 41.89 23.78
N LEU A 226 38.59 41.58 24.53
CA LEU A 226 38.45 41.97 25.94
C LEU A 226 39.47 41.26 26.83
N LEU A 227 39.70 39.96 26.63
CA LEU A 227 40.70 39.20 27.37
C LEU A 227 42.12 39.73 27.08
N LYS A 228 42.43 40.07 25.83
CA LYS A 228 43.72 40.70 25.47
C LYS A 228 43.88 42.09 26.07
N SER A 229 42.83 42.91 26.11
CA SER A 229 42.93 44.23 26.75
C SER A 229 43.11 44.12 28.26
N ILE A 230 42.41 43.19 28.92
CA ILE A 230 42.55 42.96 30.36
C ILE A 230 43.94 42.40 30.68
N ALA A 231 44.44 41.44 29.88
CA ALA A 231 45.79 40.91 30.04
C ALA A 231 46.89 41.96 29.80
N GLY A 232 46.71 42.83 28.80
CA GLY A 232 47.62 43.96 28.54
C GLY A 232 47.62 44.99 29.69
N GLN A 233 46.46 45.27 30.28
CA GLN A 233 46.34 46.15 31.43
C GLN A 233 46.94 45.54 32.71
N ALA A 234 46.82 44.22 32.89
CA ALA A 234 47.44 43.50 33.99
C ALA A 234 48.97 43.45 33.90
N SER A 235 49.55 43.43 32.68
CA SER A 235 51.00 43.52 32.49
C SER A 235 51.59 44.92 32.73
N GLU A 236 50.74 45.96 32.75
CA GLU A 236 51.14 47.35 33.05
C GLU A 236 50.96 47.73 34.54
N MET A 237 50.43 46.83 35.39
CA MET A 237 50.35 47.09 36.83
C MET A 237 51.74 46.95 37.48
N PRO A 238 52.29 48.00 38.11
CA PRO A 238 53.59 47.93 38.76
C PRO A 238 53.55 46.97 39.95
N ALA A 239 54.60 46.15 40.07
CA ALA A 239 54.84 45.24 41.20
C ALA A 239 55.09 46.02 42.49
N ALA A 240 54.03 46.53 43.12
CA ALA A 240 54.16 47.27 44.38
C ALA A 240 52.94 47.03 45.27
N VAL A 241 52.90 45.88 45.95
CA VAL A 241 52.63 45.77 47.39
C VAL A 241 53.31 44.49 47.89
N GLN A 242 54.55 44.60 48.40
CA GLN A 242 55.06 43.61 49.34
C GLN A 242 54.49 43.96 50.73
N PRO A 243 53.96 42.99 51.49
CA PRO A 243 53.47 43.26 52.84
C PRO A 243 54.68 43.46 53.77
N GLN A 244 54.82 44.67 54.34
CA GLN A 244 55.69 44.87 55.49
C GLN A 244 54.97 44.33 56.73
N PHE A 245 55.54 43.25 57.27
CA PHE A 245 55.28 42.80 58.64
C PHE A 245 56.11 43.67 59.58
N ASP A 246 55.46 44.29 60.56
CA ASP A 246 56.03 44.64 61.86
C ASP A 246 55.08 44.10 62.95
#